data_AF-A0A2T7H857-F1
#
_entry.id   AF-A0A2T7H857-F1
#
_cell.length_a   1.000
_cell.length_b   1.000
_cell.length_c   1.000
_cell.angle_alpha   90.00
_cell.angle_beta   90.00
_cell.angle_gamma   90.00
#
_symmetry.space_group_name_H-M   'P 1'
#
loop_
_entity.id
_entity.type
_entity.pdbx_description
1 polymer ?
#
loop_
_entity_poly.entity_id
_entity_poly.type
_entity_poly.pdbx_seq_one_letter_code
_entity_poly.pdbx_strand_id
1 'polypeptide(L)' 'MDHAQNRIELGQLIRTERKRQQPTQEKLAELSGVGVRFVRELEPGKEGCHIWLAFAVMQRLVCPRDRPWE' A
#
# COMPACT_ATOMS: atom_id res chain seq x y z
N MET A 1 -7.41 22.66 3.57
CA MET A 1 -6.60 21.53 3.09
C MET A 1 -7.56 20.35 2.96
N ASP A 2 -7.75 19.79 1.77
CA ASP A 2 -8.77 18.76 1.52
C ASP A 2 -8.20 17.37 1.85
N HIS A 3 -8.68 16.78 2.95
CA HIS A 3 -8.24 15.47 3.41
C HIS A 3 -8.72 14.32 2.50
N ALA A 4 -9.79 14.51 1.73
CA ALA A 4 -10.25 13.51 0.78
C ALA A 4 -9.27 13.37 -0.39
N GLN A 5 -8.85 14.51 -0.94
CA GLN A 5 -7.88 14.56 -2.03
C GLN A 5 -6.54 13.89 -1.64
N ASN A 6 -6.01 14.18 -0.45
CA ASN A 6 -4.75 13.58 0.02
C ASN A 6 -4.81 12.03 0.09
N ARG A 7 -5.96 11.45 0.49
CA ARG A 7 -6.11 9.99 0.57
C ARG A 7 -6.17 9.35 -0.82
N ILE A 8 -6.83 10.01 -1.78
CA ILE A 8 -6.91 9.56 -3.17
C ILE A 8 -5.51 9.56 -3.77
N GLU A 9 -4.75 10.64 -3.60
CA GLU A 9 -3.37 10.75 -4.10
C GLU A 9 -2.46 9.68 -3.51
N LEU A 10 -2.55 9.43 -2.19
CA LEU A 10 -1.79 8.36 -1.54
C LEU A 10 -2.12 6.98 -2.13
N GLY A 11 -3.40 6.66 -2.27
CA GLY A 11 -3.85 5.37 -2.84
C GLY A 11 -3.35 5.18 -4.27
N GLN A 12 -3.39 6.25 -5.09
CA GLN A 12 -2.89 6.24 -6.46
C GLN A 12 -1.38 6.05 -6.52
N LEU A 13 -0.62 6.66 -5.62
CA LEU A 13 0.83 6.47 -5.54
C LEU A 13 1.18 5.02 -5.20
N ILE A 14 0.51 4.45 -4.20
CA ILE A 14 0.67 3.03 -3.81
C ILE A 14 0.34 2.10 -4.98
N ARG A 15 -0.77 2.35 -5.68
CA ARG A 15 -1.17 1.57 -6.86
C ARG A 15 -0.14 1.66 -7.98
N THR A 16 0.39 2.85 -8.23
CA THR A 16 1.41 3.10 -9.26
C THR A 16 2.68 2.32 -8.96
N GLU A 17 3.19 2.42 -7.74
CA GLU A 17 4.38 1.69 -7.31
C GLU A 17 4.17 0.17 -7.30
N ARG A 18 3.00 -0.30 -6.85
CA ARG A 18 2.66 -1.73 -6.94
C ARG A 18 2.69 -2.21 -8.39
N LYS A 19 2.08 -1.48 -9.32
CA LYS A 19 2.09 -1.86 -10.74
C LYS A 19 3.50 -1.84 -11.33
N ARG A 20 4.33 -0.87 -10.96
CA ARG A 20 5.74 -0.79 -11.38
C ARG A 20 6.55 -2.02 -10.97
N GLN A 21 6.30 -2.54 -9.77
CA GLN A 21 6.99 -3.72 -9.23
C GLN A 21 6.32 -5.05 -9.62
N GLN A 22 5.10 -4.99 -10.14
CA GLN A 22 4.30 -6.12 -10.60
C GLN A 22 3.81 -7.16 -9.56
N PRO A 23 3.81 -6.96 -8.22
CA PRO A 23 3.04 -7.85 -7.35
C PRO A 23 1.53 -7.66 -7.55
N THR A 24 0.80 -8.77 -7.42
CA THR A 24 -0.67 -8.74 -7.27
C THR A 24 -1.05 -8.04 -5.96
N GLN A 25 -2.33 -7.66 -5.83
CA GLN A 25 -2.81 -7.07 -4.57
C GLN A 25 -2.75 -8.09 -3.43
N GLU A 26 -3.08 -9.35 -3.73
CA GLU A 26 -2.96 -10.48 -2.82
C GLU A 26 -1.51 -10.63 -2.34
N LYS A 27 -0.53 -10.58 -3.26
CA LYS A 27 0.87 -10.71 -2.88
C LYS A 27 1.39 -9.52 -2.09
N LEU A 28 0.98 -8.29 -2.45
CA LEU A 28 1.32 -7.11 -1.66
C LEU A 28 0.74 -7.19 -0.25
N ALA A 29 -0.50 -7.67 -0.12
CA ALA A 29 -1.16 -7.83 1.18
C ALA A 29 -0.44 -8.84 2.06
N GLU A 30 -0.12 -10.02 1.52
CA GLU A 30 0.67 -11.07 2.19
C GLU A 30 2.01 -10.52 2.67
N LEU A 31 2.74 -9.84 1.79
CA LEU A 31 4.05 -9.29 2.09
C LEU A 31 4.03 -8.13 3.10
N SER A 32 2.88 -7.49 3.27
CA SER A 32 2.72 -6.37 4.21
C SER A 32 2.04 -6.79 5.51
N GLY A 33 1.66 -8.07 5.66
CA GLY A 33 0.96 -8.59 6.84
C GLY A 33 -0.45 -8.02 7.02
N VAL A 34 -1.13 -7.66 5.92
CA VAL A 34 -2.48 -7.07 5.95
C VAL A 34 -3.48 -7.90 5.16
N GLY A 35 -4.78 -7.69 5.40
CA GLY A 35 -5.82 -8.34 4.60
C GLY A 35 -5.87 -7.78 3.17
N VAL A 36 -6.06 -8.64 2.16
CA VAL A 36 -6.19 -8.19 0.75
C VAL A 36 -7.29 -7.15 0.53
N ARG A 37 -8.39 -7.24 1.31
CA ARG A 37 -9.46 -6.24 1.29
C ARG A 37 -8.94 -4.84 1.62
N PHE A 38 -8.00 -4.73 2.55
CA PHE A 38 -7.40 -3.45 2.90
C PHE A 38 -6.67 -2.85 1.70
N VAL A 39 -5.83 -3.62 0.99
CA VAL A 39 -5.13 -3.14 -0.21
C VAL A 39 -6.10 -2.72 -1.32
N ARG A 40 -7.19 -3.48 -1.52
CA ARG A 40 -8.25 -3.15 -2.49
C ARG A 40 -8.96 -1.82 -2.19
N GLU A 41 -9.16 -1.51 -0.92
CA GLU A 41 -9.81 -0.27 -0.48
C GLU A 41 -8.82 0.92 -0.38
N LEU A 42 -7.55 0.64 -0.07
CA LEU A 42 -6.49 1.63 0.04
C LEU A 42 -6.13 2.26 -1.31
N GLU A 43 -5.96 1.46 -2.37
CA GLU A 43 -5.58 1.97 -3.70
C GLU A 43 -6.53 3.02 -4.31
N PRO A 44 -7.86 2.93 -4.16
CA PRO A 44 -8.78 4.01 -4.56
C PRO A 44 -8.88 5.15 -3.54
N GLY A 45 -8.18 5.08 -2.39
CA GLY A 45 -8.18 6.12 -1.36
C GLY A 45 -9.44 6.14 -0.47
N LYS A 46 -10.04 4.96 -0.22
CA LYS A 46 -11.27 4.87 0.59
C LYS A 46 -11.09 5.50 1.97
N GLU A 47 -12.13 6.19 2.43
CA GLU A 47 -12.18 6.83 3.73
C GLU A 47 -12.06 5.81 4.89
N GLY A 48 -11.47 6.25 6.00
CA GLY A 48 -11.25 5.39 7.18
C GLY A 48 -10.06 4.44 7.06
N CYS A 49 -9.14 4.63 6.10
CA CYS A 49 -7.91 3.85 6.04
C CYS A 49 -7.08 3.99 7.33
N HIS A 50 -6.82 2.86 7.97
CA HIS A 50 -5.93 2.76 9.12
C HIS A 50 -4.50 3.13 8.72
N ILE A 51 -4.03 4.30 9.18
CA ILE A 51 -2.76 4.89 8.75
C ILE A 51 -1.55 3.96 8.97
N TRP A 52 -1.53 3.20 10.06
CA TRP A 52 -0.47 2.22 10.33
C TRP A 52 -0.43 1.07 9.32
N LEU A 53 -1.59 0.60 8.84
CA LEU A 53 -1.65 -0.43 7.80
C LEU A 53 -1.23 0.14 6.44
N ALA A 54 -1.55 1.40 6.16
CA ALA A 54 -1.07 2.07 4.95
C ALA A 54 0.46 2.19 4.96
N PHE A 55 1.06 2.52 6.11
CA PHE A 55 2.51 2.53 6.28
C PHE A 55 3.13 1.14 6.09
N ALA A 56 2.54 0.07 6.62
CA ALA A 56 3.03 -1.28 6.40
C ALA A 56 3.07 -1.64 4.90
N VAL A 57 2.02 -1.28 4.16
CA VAL A 57 1.96 -1.46 2.70
C VAL A 57 3.02 -0.62 1.98
N MET A 58 3.20 0.65 2.36
CA MET A 58 4.20 1.52 1.76
C MET A 58 5.63 1.05 2.04
N GLN A 59 5.92 0.64 3.28
CA GLN A 59 7.24 0.12 3.66
C GLN A 59 7.62 -1.06 2.78
N ARG A 60 6.66 -1.92 2.45
CA ARG A 60 6.91 -3.05 1.56
C ARG A 60 7.25 -2.65 0.13
N LEU A 61 6.66 -1.57 -0.38
CA LEU A 61 6.94 -1.06 -1.72
C LEU A 61 8.25 -0.27 -1.78
N VAL A 62 8.63 0.41 -0.69
CA VAL A 62 9.82 1.29 -0.68
C VAL A 62 11.09 0.53 -0.28
N CYS A 63 10.98 -0.52 0.54
CA CYS A 63 12.15 -1.30 0.96
C CYS A 63 12.44 -2.44 -0.04
N PRO A 64 13.63 -2.47 -0.67
CA PRO A 64 14.06 -3.57 -1.53
C PRO A 64 13.99 -4.91 -0.79
N ARG A 65 13.59 -5.97 -1.49
CA ARG A 65 13.41 -7.34 -0.97
C ARG A 65 14.76 -8.00 -0.57
N ASP A 66 15.87 -7.27 -0.68
CA ASP A 66 17.24 -7.77 -0.57
C ASP A 66 17.89 -7.20 0.72
N ARG A 67 17.41 -7.64 1.89
CA ARG A 67 18.09 -7.46 3.18
C ARG A 67 18.62 -8.82 3.63
N PRO A 68 19.88 -9.17 3.34
CA PRO A 68 20.42 -10.51 3.61
C PRO A 68 20.78 -10.78 5.09
N TRP A 69 20.16 -10.13 6.07
CA TRP A 69 20.49 -10.34 7.50
C TRP A 69 19.33 -10.12 8.50
N GLU A 70 18.11 -10.52 8.13
CA GLU A 70 17.05 -10.90 9.10
C GLU A 70 16.67 -12.37 8.90
#